data_AF-A0AAE3ZIV0-F1
#
_entry.id   AF-A0AAE3ZIV0-F1
#
_cell.length_a   1.000
_cell.length_b   1.000
_cell.length_c   1.000
_cell.angle_alpha   90.00
_cell.angle_beta   90.00
_cell.angle_gamma   90.00
#
_symmetry.space_group_name_H-M   'P 1'
#
loop_
_entity.id
_entity.type
_entity.pdbx_description
1 polymer ?
#
loop_
_entity_poly.entity_id
_entity_poly.type
_entity_poly.pdbx_seq_one_letter_code
_entity_poly.pdbx_strand_id
1 'polypeptide(L)'
;MRPLGRRSFLTAATALGVGAGISTHAIASAVSDDKTPGRAPDQNADKTAEIYQRDRDLPFIGTEETFSTPELLKLNSINQDHIAFLEETGLADLGQRRIGDMDAGGLNVQILSAHTPSVQNVPGQKGIDFAYRLNRQLVEGPIATYPGRFKAFATLPLQSPKAAADELERSVREDGFVGALTNGHITKKYLDHPEFEPVLERAVALDVPIYLHPGYPADDVFKIYYSTTRSEYTKEFQDYIFSGSGYGWHQEVLTQCIRMIAYGVFDRFPALKIIIGHMGEGLPFYYKRIIEDMGEPTRNSLKKPVEQYFQDNFWITTSAFPQTELLDLLLKFISVDRVMFATDYPFADIKAQTDWFRGFDLPREDKEKIAFRNAEKLFKMTVPVK
;
A
#
# COMPACT_ATOMS: atom_id res chain seq x y z
N MET A 1 5.75 11.40 -53.58
CA MET A 1 6.37 12.72 -53.33
C MET A 1 5.33 13.64 -52.73
N ARG A 2 5.74 14.30 -51.63
CA ARG A 2 5.11 15.39 -50.88
C ARG A 2 3.94 15.12 -49.93
N PRO A 3 3.93 15.82 -48.77
CA PRO A 3 3.27 15.38 -47.55
C PRO A 3 2.08 16.30 -47.17
N LEU A 4 1.14 15.78 -46.41
CA LEU A 4 0.13 16.54 -45.68
C LEU A 4 0.29 16.08 -44.23
N GLY A 5 0.56 16.92 -43.23
CA GLY A 5 0.45 18.34 -43.09
C GLY A 5 0.03 18.55 -41.64
N ARG A 6 0.96 19.02 -40.79
CA ARG A 6 0.72 19.34 -39.37
C ARG A 6 -0.53 20.23 -39.27
N ARG A 7 -1.52 19.80 -38.48
CA ARG A 7 -2.53 20.71 -37.93
C ARG A 7 -2.38 20.74 -36.42
N SER A 8 -1.78 21.85 -35.99
CA SER A 8 -2.00 22.45 -34.68
C SER A 8 -3.50 22.61 -34.45
N PHE A 9 -3.97 22.20 -33.28
CA PHE A 9 -5.24 22.64 -32.70
C PHE A 9 -4.97 23.14 -31.29
N LEU A 10 -4.64 24.43 -31.21
CA LEU A 10 -4.88 25.28 -30.04
C LEU A 10 -6.09 26.14 -30.41
N THR A 11 -7.29 25.79 -29.93
CA THR A 11 -8.11 26.61 -29.02
C THR A 11 -9.47 25.97 -28.74
N ALA A 12 -9.84 26.05 -27.45
CA ALA A 12 -11.18 26.14 -26.88
C ALA A 12 -12.06 24.88 -26.82
N ALA A 13 -11.87 24.10 -25.76
CA ALA A 13 -12.97 23.63 -24.92
C ALA A 13 -12.51 23.60 -23.46
N THR A 14 -12.83 24.67 -22.74
CA THR A 14 -12.99 24.68 -21.29
C THR A 14 -14.10 23.67 -20.92
N ALA A 15 -13.91 22.99 -19.78
CA ALA A 15 -14.80 22.00 -19.17
C ALA A 15 -14.72 20.57 -19.72
N LEU A 16 -14.06 19.69 -18.96
CA LEU A 16 -14.63 18.47 -18.38
C LEU A 16 -13.56 17.71 -17.55
N GLY A 17 -13.79 17.65 -16.24
CA GLY A 17 -13.50 16.45 -15.45
C GLY A 17 -12.08 16.23 -14.93
N VAL A 18 -11.57 17.13 -14.07
CA VAL A 18 -10.69 16.67 -12.97
C VAL A 18 -11.59 15.87 -12.02
N GLY A 19 -11.60 14.55 -12.20
CA GLY A 19 -12.24 13.60 -11.29
C GLY A 19 -11.40 13.42 -10.03
N ALA A 20 -11.10 14.51 -9.32
CA ALA A 20 -10.75 14.42 -7.92
C ALA A 20 -11.98 13.85 -7.21
N GLY A 21 -11.83 12.73 -6.51
CA GLY A 21 -12.85 12.20 -5.62
C GLY A 21 -13.14 13.23 -4.53
N ILE A 22 -14.17 14.05 -4.74
CA ILE A 22 -14.70 14.97 -3.75
C ILE A 22 -15.50 14.12 -2.76
N SER A 23 -14.84 13.59 -1.74
CA SER A 23 -15.47 13.44 -0.43
C SER A 23 -15.07 14.65 0.41
N THR A 24 -15.67 15.82 0.12
CA THR A 24 -15.56 16.97 1.01
C THR A 24 -16.57 16.83 2.13
N HIS A 25 -16.10 16.50 3.32
CA HIS A 25 -16.52 17.28 4.49
C HIS A 25 -15.53 18.43 4.61
N ALA A 26 -15.86 19.55 3.96
CA ALA A 26 -15.15 20.79 4.17
C ALA A 26 -15.50 21.31 5.57
N ILE A 27 -14.56 21.25 6.51
CA ILE A 27 -14.56 22.16 7.65
C ILE A 27 -14.10 23.51 7.10
N ALA A 28 -15.06 24.32 6.64
CA ALA A 28 -14.81 25.71 6.30
C ALA A 28 -14.80 26.52 7.60
N SER A 29 -13.62 26.84 8.12
CA SER A 29 -13.45 27.96 9.05
C SER A 29 -13.21 29.23 8.25
N ALA A 30 -14.27 29.98 7.94
CA ALA A 30 -14.17 31.39 7.61
C ALA A 30 -15.37 32.12 8.22
N VAL A 31 -15.04 32.86 9.27
CA VAL A 31 -15.87 33.79 10.02
C VAL A 31 -16.60 34.74 9.07
N SER A 32 -17.92 34.64 9.02
CA SER A 32 -18.80 35.76 8.67
C SER A 32 -19.95 35.80 9.67
N ASP A 33 -20.20 37.00 10.19
CA ASP A 33 -21.15 37.31 11.25
C ASP A 33 -22.57 36.85 10.90
N ASP A 34 -22.99 35.66 11.36
CA ASP A 34 -24.39 35.26 11.36
C ASP A 34 -24.92 35.21 12.79
N LYS A 35 -25.60 36.29 13.18
CA LYS A 35 -26.40 36.35 14.40
C LYS A 35 -27.70 35.58 14.20
N THR A 36 -27.64 34.26 14.21
CA THR A 36 -28.83 33.40 14.34
C THR A 36 -28.79 32.68 15.69
N PRO A 37 -29.57 33.13 16.70
CA PRO A 37 -29.59 32.49 18.00
C PRO A 37 -30.45 31.21 17.94
N GLY A 38 -29.85 30.04 18.18
CA GLY A 38 -30.62 28.83 18.51
C GLY A 38 -30.13 27.48 17.98
N ARG A 39 -29.01 27.37 17.27
CA ARG A 39 -28.48 26.04 16.91
C ARG A 39 -27.69 25.47 18.09
N ALA A 40 -28.19 24.39 18.69
CA ALA A 40 -27.44 23.63 19.69
C ALA A 40 -26.10 23.16 19.07
N PRO A 41 -24.99 23.18 19.83
CA PRO A 41 -23.69 22.74 19.32
C PRO A 41 -23.74 21.29 18.83
N ASP A 42 -23.08 21.01 17.70
CA ASP A 42 -22.94 19.67 17.14
C ASP A 42 -21.95 18.88 18.00
N GLN A 43 -22.48 18.09 18.93
CA GLN A 43 -21.70 17.33 19.92
C GLN A 43 -20.67 16.38 19.27
N ASN A 44 -20.89 15.92 18.04
CA ASN A 44 -19.94 15.06 17.33
C ASN A 44 -18.75 15.84 16.76
N ALA A 45 -18.99 17.07 16.28
CA ALA A 45 -17.92 17.94 15.82
C ALA A 45 -17.01 18.37 16.97
N ASP A 46 -17.60 18.70 18.13
CA ASP A 46 -16.86 19.09 19.33
C ASP A 46 -15.98 17.93 19.83
N LYS A 47 -16.53 16.71 19.90
CA LYS A 47 -15.77 15.51 20.31
C LYS A 47 -14.60 15.21 19.36
N THR A 48 -14.82 15.29 18.05
CA THR A 48 -13.75 15.06 17.05
C THR A 48 -12.63 16.08 17.20
N ALA A 49 -12.97 17.35 17.43
CA ALA A 49 -11.99 18.41 17.65
C ALA A 49 -11.18 18.18 18.95
N GLU A 50 -11.83 17.77 20.04
CA GLU A 50 -11.16 17.44 21.30
C GLU A 50 -10.17 16.27 21.14
N ILE A 51 -10.59 15.21 20.45
CA ILE A 51 -9.73 14.04 20.17
C ILE A 51 -8.54 14.46 19.30
N TYR A 52 -8.78 15.25 18.25
CA TYR A 52 -7.71 15.76 17.40
C TYR A 52 -6.70 16.58 18.22
N GLN A 53 -7.16 17.47 19.10
CA GLN A 53 -6.26 18.28 19.93
C GLN A 53 -5.46 17.44 20.91
N ARG A 54 -6.06 16.40 21.51
CA ARG A 54 -5.36 15.39 22.33
C ARG A 54 -4.26 14.70 21.52
N ASP A 55 -4.54 14.42 20.25
CA ASP A 55 -3.72 13.52 19.41
C ASP A 55 -2.82 14.19 18.38
N ARG A 56 -2.76 15.53 18.39
CA ARG A 56 -1.97 16.33 17.44
C ARG A 56 -0.48 15.99 17.44
N ASP A 57 0.03 15.44 18.55
CA ASP A 57 1.43 15.08 18.76
C ASP A 57 1.76 13.63 18.35
N LEU A 58 0.78 12.84 17.87
CA LEU A 58 1.03 11.47 17.41
C LEU A 58 2.12 11.46 16.33
N PRO A 59 3.22 10.71 16.54
CA PRO A 59 4.15 10.41 15.47
C PRO A 59 3.58 9.29 14.58
N PHE A 60 3.96 9.32 13.31
CA PHE A 60 3.50 8.35 12.31
C PHE A 60 4.66 7.70 11.56
N ILE A 61 4.53 6.39 11.32
CA ILE A 61 5.34 5.64 10.36
C ILE A 61 4.44 5.25 9.20
N GLY A 62 4.73 5.75 8.00
CA GLY A 62 4.05 5.36 6.76
C GLY A 62 4.64 4.05 6.23
N THR A 63 3.82 3.01 6.12
CA THR A 63 4.28 1.64 5.83
C THR A 63 3.98 1.15 4.40
N GLU A 64 3.42 2.01 3.54
CA GLU A 64 3.22 1.76 2.11
C GLU A 64 3.45 3.08 1.36
N GLU A 65 4.71 3.38 1.04
CA GLU A 65 5.12 4.70 0.58
C GLU A 65 5.94 4.56 -0.70
N THR A 66 5.31 4.88 -1.82
CA THR A 66 5.80 4.48 -3.14
C THR A 66 6.88 5.42 -3.66
N PHE A 67 7.91 4.84 -4.28
CA PHE A 67 8.87 5.56 -5.11
C PHE A 67 8.99 4.94 -6.50
N SER A 68 9.54 5.69 -7.44
CA SER A 68 9.92 5.14 -8.74
C SER A 68 11.19 5.79 -9.28
N THR A 69 11.63 5.31 -10.43
CA THR A 69 12.70 5.90 -11.23
C THR A 69 12.20 6.07 -12.66
N PRO A 70 12.80 6.95 -13.49
CA PRO A 70 12.41 7.05 -14.89
C PRO A 70 12.48 5.72 -15.66
N GLU A 71 13.35 4.80 -15.25
CA GLU A 71 13.43 3.44 -15.81
C GLU A 71 12.23 2.58 -15.39
N LEU A 72 11.84 2.62 -14.11
CA LEU A 72 10.66 1.91 -13.59
C LEU A 72 9.34 2.44 -14.19
N LEU A 73 9.19 3.76 -14.32
CA LEU A 73 7.99 4.34 -14.97
C LEU A 73 7.83 3.81 -16.39
N LYS A 74 8.91 3.82 -17.18
CA LYS A 74 8.88 3.28 -18.54
C LYS A 74 8.63 1.77 -18.58
N LEU A 75 9.10 1.02 -17.60
CA LEU A 75 8.86 -0.42 -17.51
C LEU A 75 7.39 -0.74 -17.23
N ASN A 76 6.76 0.04 -16.36
CA ASN A 76 5.50 -0.32 -15.70
C ASN A 76 4.27 0.42 -16.23
N SER A 77 4.45 1.49 -17.01
CA SER A 77 3.34 2.24 -17.58
C SER A 77 2.76 1.59 -18.84
N ILE A 78 1.44 1.69 -18.98
CA ILE A 78 0.67 1.11 -20.10
C ILE A 78 0.75 1.96 -21.39
N ASN A 79 1.01 3.26 -21.27
CA ASN A 79 1.15 4.21 -22.38
C ASN A 79 1.88 5.50 -21.92
N GLN A 80 2.07 6.46 -22.83
CA GLN A 80 2.76 7.73 -22.53
C GLN A 80 1.96 8.64 -21.58
N ASP A 81 0.63 8.65 -21.69
CA ASP A 81 -0.23 9.49 -20.83
C ASP A 81 -0.13 9.01 -19.37
N HIS A 82 -0.06 7.69 -19.15
CA HIS A 82 0.18 7.11 -17.84
C HIS A 82 1.58 7.47 -17.30
N ILE A 83 2.62 7.50 -18.13
CA ILE A 83 3.95 7.98 -17.69
C ILE A 83 3.84 9.44 -17.21
N ALA A 84 3.21 10.31 -18.01
CA ALA A 84 3.06 11.73 -17.66
C ALA A 84 2.28 11.92 -16.35
N PHE A 85 1.16 11.20 -16.19
CA PHE A 85 0.39 11.19 -14.95
C PHE A 85 1.27 10.78 -13.74
N LEU A 86 2.02 9.69 -13.85
CA LEU A 86 2.91 9.26 -12.77
C LEU A 86 3.97 10.33 -12.50
N GLU A 87 4.63 10.87 -13.52
CA GLU A 87 5.62 11.95 -13.34
C GLU A 87 5.04 13.15 -12.57
N GLU A 88 3.78 13.52 -12.82
CA GLU A 88 3.08 14.60 -12.11
C GLU A 88 2.84 14.31 -10.61
N THR A 89 2.64 13.05 -10.22
CA THR A 89 2.58 12.67 -8.79
C THR A 89 3.91 12.92 -8.07
N GLY A 90 5.01 12.99 -8.83
CA GLY A 90 6.36 13.17 -8.33
C GLY A 90 6.89 11.98 -7.53
N LEU A 91 6.41 10.75 -7.77
CA LEU A 91 6.93 9.52 -7.16
C LEU A 91 8.43 9.29 -7.35
N ALA A 92 9.05 9.90 -8.37
CA ALA A 92 10.51 9.87 -8.57
C ALA A 92 11.28 10.87 -7.69
N ASP A 93 10.59 11.81 -7.04
CA ASP A 93 11.18 12.75 -6.10
C ASP A 93 11.30 12.10 -4.72
N LEU A 94 12.53 11.76 -4.36
CA LEU A 94 12.92 11.25 -3.04
C LEU A 94 13.72 12.30 -2.25
N GLY A 95 13.66 13.55 -2.68
CA GLY A 95 14.43 14.67 -2.15
C GLY A 95 13.59 15.59 -1.26
N GLN A 96 13.92 16.88 -1.34
CA GLN A 96 13.42 17.88 -0.42
C GLN A 96 11.90 18.11 -0.53
N ARG A 97 11.29 17.90 -1.71
CA ARG A 97 9.84 18.02 -1.87
C ARG A 97 9.11 16.97 -1.02
N ARG A 98 9.49 15.70 -1.15
CA ARG A 98 8.91 14.60 -0.36
C ARG A 98 9.11 14.80 1.14
N ILE A 99 10.30 15.25 1.56
CA ILE A 99 10.55 15.60 2.97
C ILE A 99 9.65 16.75 3.44
N GLY A 100 9.46 17.77 2.60
CA GLY A 100 8.53 18.87 2.88
C GLY A 100 7.09 18.41 3.04
N ASP A 101 6.62 17.52 2.16
CA ASP A 101 5.28 16.93 2.23
C ASP A 101 5.12 16.09 3.51
N MET A 102 6.14 15.30 3.87
CA MET A 102 6.17 14.55 5.14
C MET A 102 6.10 15.49 6.35
N ASP A 103 6.90 16.57 6.36
CA ASP A 103 6.92 17.52 7.48
C ASP A 103 5.58 18.28 7.59
N ALA A 104 4.98 18.68 6.46
CA ALA A 104 3.70 19.38 6.43
C ALA A 104 2.51 18.49 6.82
N GLY A 105 2.56 17.20 6.44
CA GLY A 105 1.57 16.20 6.85
C GLY A 105 1.80 15.66 8.26
N GLY A 106 2.97 15.89 8.86
CA GLY A 106 3.31 15.33 10.17
C GLY A 106 3.57 13.81 10.12
N LEU A 107 4.17 13.33 9.03
CA LEU A 107 4.65 11.95 8.87
C LEU A 107 6.15 11.87 9.19
N ASN A 108 6.50 11.12 10.22
CA ASN A 108 7.87 11.11 10.74
C ASN A 108 8.80 10.28 9.85
N VAL A 109 8.35 9.08 9.48
CA VAL A 109 9.14 8.11 8.71
C VAL A 109 8.31 7.51 7.58
N GLN A 110 8.90 7.35 6.41
CA GLN A 110 8.34 6.53 5.33
C GLN A 110 9.16 5.26 5.15
N ILE A 111 8.49 4.12 5.00
CA ILE A 111 9.10 2.87 4.51
C ILE A 111 8.85 2.80 3.01
N LEU A 112 9.91 3.04 2.24
CA LEU A 112 9.85 3.17 0.79
C LEU A 112 9.72 1.80 0.10
N SER A 113 8.89 1.74 -0.93
CA SER A 113 8.72 0.57 -1.81
C SER A 113 8.62 0.97 -3.27
N ALA A 114 9.14 0.14 -4.16
CA ALA A 114 9.16 0.42 -5.60
C ALA A 114 7.75 0.29 -6.21
N HIS A 115 7.39 1.27 -7.04
CA HIS A 115 6.11 1.34 -7.74
C HIS A 115 5.75 0.06 -8.50
N THR A 116 4.51 -0.40 -8.31
CA THR A 116 3.94 -1.61 -8.93
C THR A 116 4.03 -1.62 -10.46
N PRO A 117 4.26 -2.77 -11.12
CA PRO A 117 4.61 -4.09 -10.57
C PRO A 117 6.10 -4.26 -10.21
N SER A 118 6.85 -3.17 -10.03
CA SER A 118 8.30 -3.19 -9.78
C SER A 118 9.05 -4.00 -10.86
N VAL A 119 10.12 -4.72 -10.50
CA VAL A 119 10.92 -5.53 -11.43
C VAL A 119 10.60 -7.03 -11.35
N GLN A 120 9.58 -7.42 -10.59
CA GLN A 120 9.36 -8.82 -10.21
C GLN A 120 9.14 -9.76 -11.40
N ASN A 121 8.62 -9.22 -12.51
CA ASN A 121 8.35 -9.94 -13.76
C ASN A 121 9.44 -9.72 -14.84
N VAL A 122 10.60 -9.14 -14.49
CA VAL A 122 11.75 -9.03 -15.40
C VAL A 122 12.58 -10.31 -15.34
N PRO A 123 12.81 -11.02 -16.46
CA PRO A 123 13.46 -12.32 -16.45
C PRO A 123 14.97 -12.29 -16.24
N GLY A 124 15.45 -13.35 -15.59
CA GLY A 124 16.86 -13.71 -15.49
C GLY A 124 17.75 -12.61 -14.92
N GLN A 125 18.99 -12.56 -15.41
CA GLN A 125 20.02 -11.63 -14.89
C GLN A 125 19.58 -10.17 -14.98
N LYS A 126 18.80 -9.79 -16.00
CA LYS A 126 18.30 -8.43 -16.14
C LYS A 126 17.44 -8.00 -14.95
N GLY A 127 16.56 -8.89 -14.47
CA GLY A 127 15.73 -8.61 -13.28
C GLY A 127 16.57 -8.52 -12.02
N ILE A 128 17.55 -9.42 -11.86
CA ILE A 128 18.47 -9.46 -10.72
C ILE A 128 19.30 -8.17 -10.63
N ASP A 129 19.95 -7.77 -11.73
CA ASP A 129 20.75 -6.55 -11.79
C ASP A 129 19.91 -5.30 -11.53
N PHE A 130 18.67 -5.28 -12.00
CA PHE A 130 17.78 -4.15 -11.81
C PHE A 130 17.31 -4.04 -10.36
N ALA A 131 16.89 -5.14 -9.74
CA ALA A 131 16.52 -5.17 -8.32
C ALA A 131 17.66 -4.67 -7.43
N TYR A 132 18.88 -5.20 -7.64
CA TYR A 132 20.07 -4.77 -6.92
C TYR A 132 20.31 -3.26 -7.07
N ARG A 133 20.31 -2.73 -8.30
CA ARG A 133 20.52 -1.30 -8.55
C ARG A 133 19.47 -0.43 -7.85
N LEU A 134 18.19 -0.81 -7.87
CA LEU A 134 17.12 -0.05 -7.22
C LEU A 134 17.31 -0.02 -5.70
N ASN A 135 17.62 -1.17 -5.09
CA ASN A 135 17.88 -1.24 -3.65
C ASN A 135 19.09 -0.38 -3.27
N ARG A 136 20.19 -0.46 -4.02
CA ARG A 136 21.40 0.36 -3.80
C ARG A 136 21.14 1.85 -3.96
N GLN A 137 20.32 2.27 -4.93
CA GLN A 137 19.94 3.67 -5.13
C GLN A 137 19.21 4.27 -3.92
N LEU A 138 18.37 3.50 -3.22
CA LEU A 138 17.72 3.98 -1.98
C LEU A 138 18.75 4.21 -0.87
N VAL A 139 19.70 3.28 -0.71
CA VAL A 139 20.74 3.32 0.33
C VAL A 139 21.68 4.49 0.09
N GLU A 140 22.20 4.61 -1.12
CA GLU A 140 23.18 5.64 -1.51
C GLU A 140 22.56 7.03 -1.69
N GLY A 141 21.23 7.09 -1.89
CA GLY A 141 20.48 8.32 -2.08
C GLY A 141 19.70 8.75 -0.82
N PRO A 142 18.37 8.61 -0.81
CA PRO A 142 17.51 9.20 0.21
C PRO A 142 17.79 8.72 1.63
N ILE A 143 18.10 7.43 1.84
CA ILE A 143 18.35 6.89 3.18
C ILE A 143 19.62 7.50 3.78
N ALA A 144 20.70 7.61 3.00
CA ALA A 144 21.93 8.28 3.44
C ALA A 144 21.76 9.79 3.59
N THR A 145 20.99 10.43 2.72
CA THR A 145 20.81 11.90 2.70
C THR A 145 19.91 12.39 3.84
N TYR A 146 18.89 11.62 4.22
CA TYR A 146 17.90 11.99 5.23
C TYR A 146 17.83 10.91 6.34
N PRO A 147 18.89 10.77 7.16
CA PRO A 147 18.97 9.70 8.15
C PRO A 147 17.79 9.76 9.13
N GLY A 148 17.16 8.62 9.36
CA GLY A 148 15.99 8.49 10.24
C GLY A 148 14.66 8.88 9.61
N ARG A 149 14.62 9.44 8.39
CA ARG A 149 13.37 9.77 7.68
C ARG A 149 12.87 8.65 6.77
N PHE A 150 13.78 7.82 6.28
CA PHE A 150 13.46 6.73 5.36
C PHE A 150 13.95 5.38 5.86
N LYS A 151 13.11 4.37 5.65
CA LYS A 151 13.46 2.95 5.58
C LYS A 151 13.02 2.41 4.22
N ALA A 152 13.27 1.14 3.94
CA ALA A 152 12.88 0.55 2.67
C ALA A 152 12.52 -0.93 2.80
N PHE A 153 11.58 -1.35 1.95
CA PHE A 153 11.39 -2.74 1.56
C PHE A 153 12.25 -3.09 0.35
N ALA A 154 12.78 -4.30 0.34
CA ALA A 154 13.57 -4.82 -0.77
C ALA A 154 12.70 -5.01 -2.00
N THR A 155 13.18 -4.49 -3.13
CA THR A 155 12.73 -4.88 -4.45
C THR A 155 13.36 -6.23 -4.82
N LEU A 156 12.54 -7.20 -5.23
CA LEU A 156 12.99 -8.57 -5.49
C LEU A 156 12.80 -9.01 -6.95
N PRO A 157 13.77 -9.72 -7.55
CA PRO A 157 13.67 -10.31 -8.89
C PRO A 157 12.92 -11.66 -8.85
N LEU A 158 11.61 -11.64 -8.59
CA LEU A 158 10.84 -12.86 -8.25
C LEU A 158 10.77 -13.92 -9.38
N GLN A 159 11.06 -13.60 -10.63
CA GLN A 159 11.26 -14.64 -11.67
C GLN A 159 12.50 -15.52 -11.44
N SER A 160 13.36 -15.18 -10.48
CA SER A 160 14.49 -15.99 -10.03
C SER A 160 14.41 -16.18 -8.50
N PRO A 161 13.54 -17.07 -7.96
CA PRO A 161 13.23 -17.13 -6.53
C PRO A 161 14.44 -17.29 -5.60
N LYS A 162 15.45 -18.08 -6.00
CA LYS A 162 16.70 -18.19 -5.25
C LYS A 162 17.46 -16.87 -5.20
N ALA A 163 17.61 -16.18 -6.32
CA ALA A 163 18.26 -14.87 -6.38
C ALA A 163 17.45 -13.81 -5.61
N ALA A 164 16.12 -13.92 -5.59
CA ALA A 164 15.26 -13.07 -4.78
C ALA A 164 15.47 -13.29 -3.28
N ALA A 165 15.61 -14.54 -2.84
CA ALA A 165 15.99 -14.85 -1.45
C ALA A 165 17.37 -14.27 -1.11
N ASP A 166 18.36 -14.42 -2.00
CA ASP A 166 19.71 -13.89 -1.80
C ASP A 166 19.72 -12.35 -1.72
N GLU A 167 18.96 -11.67 -2.59
CA GLU A 167 18.83 -10.21 -2.56
C GLU A 167 18.07 -9.70 -1.32
N LEU A 168 17.08 -10.45 -0.82
CA LEU A 168 16.42 -10.14 0.46
C LEU A 168 17.42 -10.20 1.62
N GLU A 169 18.23 -11.25 1.70
CA GLU A 169 19.25 -11.38 2.75
C GLU A 169 20.28 -10.26 2.69
N ARG A 170 20.81 -9.97 1.51
CA ARG A 170 21.76 -8.88 1.28
C ARG A 170 21.16 -7.54 1.73
N SER A 171 19.97 -7.20 1.24
CA SER A 171 19.29 -5.94 1.57
C SER A 171 19.01 -5.80 3.06
N VAL A 172 18.60 -6.87 3.74
CA VAL A 172 18.32 -6.81 5.18
C VAL A 172 19.61 -6.72 6.00
N ARG A 173 20.61 -7.55 5.69
CA ARG A 173 21.83 -7.65 6.52
C ARG A 173 22.84 -6.54 6.28
N GLU A 174 22.98 -6.09 5.04
CA GLU A 174 23.98 -5.10 4.65
C GLU A 174 23.40 -3.68 4.61
N ASP A 175 22.15 -3.54 4.15
CA ASP A 175 21.54 -2.23 3.90
C ASP A 175 20.51 -1.81 4.95
N GLY A 176 20.14 -2.71 5.87
CA GLY A 176 19.17 -2.43 6.94
C GLY A 176 17.73 -2.28 6.45
N PHE A 177 17.39 -2.91 5.32
CA PHE A 177 16.02 -2.99 4.83
C PHE A 177 15.15 -3.80 5.80
N VAL A 178 13.87 -3.45 5.88
CA VAL A 178 12.98 -3.96 6.94
C VAL A 178 12.06 -5.10 6.48
N GLY A 179 12.27 -5.61 5.27
CA GLY A 179 11.46 -6.67 4.65
C GLY A 179 11.53 -6.59 3.13
N ALA A 180 10.54 -7.16 2.46
CA ALA A 180 10.32 -7.02 1.02
C ALA A 180 8.90 -6.61 0.69
N LEU A 181 8.69 -6.06 -0.50
CA LEU A 181 7.35 -5.81 -1.05
C LEU A 181 7.24 -6.48 -2.41
N THR A 182 6.14 -7.20 -2.61
CA THR A 182 5.78 -7.89 -3.86
C THR A 182 4.46 -7.32 -4.38
N ASN A 183 4.26 -7.33 -5.70
CA ASN A 183 3.13 -6.69 -6.36
C ASN A 183 2.24 -7.70 -7.09
N GLY A 184 1.23 -8.22 -6.41
CA GLY A 184 0.31 -9.21 -6.94
C GLY A 184 0.97 -10.47 -7.47
N HIS A 185 0.53 -10.96 -8.64
CA HIS A 185 1.01 -12.21 -9.21
C HIS A 185 2.40 -12.12 -9.87
N ILE A 186 3.16 -13.22 -9.79
CA ILE A 186 4.44 -13.42 -10.48
C ILE A 186 4.21 -14.35 -11.67
N THR A 187 4.24 -13.81 -12.88
CA THR A 187 3.89 -14.50 -14.14
C THR A 187 2.49 -15.13 -14.17
N LYS A 188 2.33 -16.35 -13.68
CA LYS A 188 1.04 -17.06 -13.54
C LYS A 188 0.90 -17.72 -12.16
N LYS A 189 1.71 -17.27 -11.20
CA LYS A 189 1.85 -17.88 -9.87
C LYS A 189 1.71 -16.81 -8.80
N TYR A 190 1.32 -17.27 -7.62
CA TYR A 190 1.32 -16.49 -6.39
C TYR A 190 2.40 -17.00 -5.45
N LEU A 191 2.71 -16.25 -4.39
CA LEU A 191 3.73 -16.62 -3.41
C LEU A 191 3.43 -17.94 -2.67
N ASP A 192 2.20 -18.45 -2.73
CA ASP A 192 1.87 -19.79 -2.22
C ASP A 192 2.51 -20.95 -3.02
N HIS A 193 2.97 -20.68 -4.26
CA HIS A 193 3.56 -21.70 -5.11
C HIS A 193 4.93 -22.18 -4.57
N PRO A 194 5.22 -23.51 -4.55
CA PRO A 194 6.44 -24.05 -3.95
C PRO A 194 7.76 -23.46 -4.47
N GLU A 195 7.79 -22.97 -5.71
CA GLU A 195 8.97 -22.29 -6.26
C GLU A 195 9.40 -21.04 -5.47
N PHE A 196 8.50 -20.41 -4.72
CA PHE A 196 8.81 -19.23 -3.91
C PHE A 196 9.16 -19.56 -2.46
N GLU A 197 9.16 -20.84 -2.05
CA GLU A 197 9.58 -21.26 -0.71
C GLU A 197 10.96 -20.73 -0.32
N PRO A 198 11.99 -20.66 -1.21
CA PRO A 198 13.26 -20.04 -0.86
C PRO A 198 13.14 -18.60 -0.35
N VAL A 199 12.21 -17.81 -0.90
CA VAL A 199 11.96 -16.41 -0.46
C VAL A 199 11.26 -16.40 0.89
N LEU A 200 10.26 -17.27 1.09
CA LEU A 200 9.51 -17.37 2.34
C LEU A 200 10.39 -17.87 3.49
N GLU A 201 11.18 -18.91 3.24
CA GLU A 201 12.20 -19.43 4.16
C GLU A 201 13.18 -18.33 4.57
N ARG A 202 13.62 -17.52 3.60
CA ARG A 202 14.55 -16.43 3.88
C ARG A 202 13.93 -15.33 4.73
N ALA A 203 12.70 -14.93 4.43
CA ALA A 203 11.97 -13.95 5.24
C ALA A 203 11.81 -14.41 6.69
N VAL A 204 11.46 -15.69 6.90
CA VAL A 204 11.40 -16.31 8.24
C VAL A 204 12.76 -16.31 8.92
N ALA A 205 13.82 -16.74 8.24
CA ALA A 205 15.16 -16.82 8.81
C ALA A 205 15.73 -15.45 9.22
N LEU A 206 15.36 -14.39 8.49
CA LEU A 206 15.71 -13.00 8.79
C LEU A 206 14.75 -12.36 9.80
N ASP A 207 13.62 -13.01 10.10
CA ASP A 207 12.54 -12.51 10.94
C ASP A 207 11.95 -11.17 10.45
N VAL A 208 11.82 -11.02 9.13
CA VAL A 208 11.27 -9.83 8.45
C VAL A 208 9.99 -10.15 7.68
N PRO A 209 9.06 -9.18 7.52
CA PRO A 209 7.83 -9.38 6.77
C PRO A 209 8.01 -9.29 5.25
N ILE A 210 7.02 -9.84 4.55
CA ILE A 210 6.77 -9.58 3.12
C ILE A 210 5.44 -8.83 3.00
N TYR A 211 5.47 -7.67 2.35
CA TYR A 211 4.29 -6.89 2.01
C TYR A 211 3.70 -7.38 0.67
N LEU A 212 2.43 -7.76 0.66
CA LEU A 212 1.69 -8.07 -0.57
C LEU A 212 0.96 -6.81 -1.02
N HIS A 213 1.64 -6.02 -1.85
CA HIS A 213 1.02 -4.89 -2.53
C HIS A 213 0.22 -5.41 -3.73
N PRO A 214 -0.86 -4.74 -4.12
CA PRO A 214 -1.61 -5.16 -5.29
C PRO A 214 -0.82 -5.13 -6.61
N GLY A 215 -1.22 -6.03 -7.51
CA GLY A 215 -0.82 -6.01 -8.91
C GLY A 215 -2.03 -6.13 -9.83
N TYR A 216 -1.84 -5.80 -11.11
CA TYR A 216 -2.88 -6.04 -12.11
C TYR A 216 -3.18 -7.55 -12.23
N PRO A 217 -4.43 -7.92 -12.53
CA PRO A 217 -4.79 -9.32 -12.74
C PRO A 217 -4.06 -9.90 -13.96
N ALA A 218 -3.83 -11.22 -13.93
CA ALA A 218 -3.26 -11.93 -15.08
C ALA A 218 -4.12 -11.75 -16.34
N ASP A 219 -3.50 -11.72 -17.52
CA ASP A 219 -4.18 -11.46 -18.81
C ASP A 219 -5.47 -12.25 -19.02
N ASP A 220 -5.49 -13.53 -18.64
CA ASP A 220 -6.66 -14.39 -18.85
C ASP A 220 -7.82 -13.99 -17.91
N VAL A 221 -7.51 -13.57 -16.68
CA VAL A 221 -8.50 -13.02 -15.73
C VAL A 221 -8.94 -11.63 -16.17
N PHE A 222 -7.98 -10.79 -16.59
CA PHE A 222 -8.26 -9.46 -17.15
C PHE A 222 -9.29 -9.55 -18.28
N LYS A 223 -9.05 -10.42 -19.26
CA LYS A 223 -9.90 -10.60 -20.43
C LYS A 223 -11.33 -10.99 -20.06
N ILE A 224 -11.52 -11.86 -19.07
CA ILE A 224 -12.86 -12.37 -18.73
C ILE A 224 -13.60 -11.38 -17.82
N TYR A 225 -12.93 -10.80 -16.83
CA TYR A 225 -13.61 -10.09 -15.74
C TYR A 225 -13.67 -8.58 -15.96
N TYR A 226 -12.69 -8.02 -16.66
CA TYR A 226 -12.49 -6.57 -16.74
C TYR A 226 -12.68 -6.02 -18.16
N SER A 227 -12.69 -6.87 -19.19
CA SER A 227 -13.02 -6.43 -20.55
C SER A 227 -14.43 -5.83 -20.62
N THR A 228 -14.52 -4.67 -21.26
CA THR A 228 -15.81 -4.00 -21.50
C THR A 228 -16.14 -3.94 -22.99
N THR A 229 -17.43 -3.98 -23.30
CA THR A 229 -17.96 -3.75 -24.65
C THR A 229 -18.50 -2.33 -24.82
N ARG A 230 -18.43 -1.48 -23.79
CA ARG A 230 -18.85 -0.07 -23.85
C ARG A 230 -17.76 0.77 -24.51
N SER A 231 -18.09 1.37 -25.65
CA SER A 231 -17.16 2.16 -26.45
C SER A 231 -16.70 3.47 -25.80
N GLU A 232 -17.46 3.96 -24.82
CA GLU A 232 -17.19 5.22 -24.11
C GLU A 232 -16.13 5.06 -23.01
N TYR A 233 -15.90 3.84 -22.55
CA TYR A 233 -14.88 3.58 -21.53
C TYR A 233 -13.49 3.63 -22.16
N THR A 234 -12.64 4.47 -21.57
CA THR A 234 -11.25 4.60 -21.98
C THR A 234 -10.45 3.37 -21.54
N LYS A 235 -9.34 3.12 -22.24
CA LYS A 235 -8.33 2.15 -21.78
C LYS A 235 -7.84 2.48 -20.38
N GLU A 236 -7.75 3.75 -20.01
CA GLU A 236 -7.40 4.17 -18.66
C GLU A 236 -8.43 3.68 -17.62
N PHE A 237 -9.73 3.89 -17.86
CA PHE A 237 -10.74 3.39 -16.94
C PHE A 237 -10.67 1.87 -16.78
N GLN A 238 -10.57 1.12 -17.90
CA GLN A 238 -10.57 -0.33 -17.85
C GLN A 238 -9.25 -0.91 -17.32
N ASP A 239 -8.15 -0.60 -18.01
CA ASP A 239 -6.83 -1.21 -17.83
C ASP A 239 -6.16 -0.71 -16.53
N TYR A 240 -6.44 0.52 -16.10
CA TYR A 240 -5.79 1.13 -14.92
C TYR A 240 -6.73 1.22 -13.71
N ILE A 241 -7.94 1.77 -13.87
CA ILE A 241 -8.83 2.02 -12.71
C ILE A 241 -9.60 0.76 -12.32
N PHE A 242 -10.40 0.17 -13.20
CA PHE A 242 -11.29 -0.93 -12.86
C PHE A 242 -10.52 -2.21 -12.52
N SER A 243 -9.52 -2.55 -13.33
CA SER A 243 -8.64 -3.70 -13.04
C SER A 243 -7.58 -3.40 -11.97
N GLY A 244 -7.37 -2.12 -11.64
CA GLY A 244 -6.46 -1.66 -10.60
C GLY A 244 -7.19 -1.17 -9.35
N SER A 245 -6.88 0.07 -8.93
CA SER A 245 -7.27 0.67 -7.65
C SER A 245 -8.77 0.79 -7.41
N GLY A 246 -9.59 0.80 -8.45
CA GLY A 246 -11.03 0.88 -8.32
C GLY A 246 -11.68 -0.43 -7.86
N TYR A 247 -11.06 -1.59 -8.14
CA TYR A 247 -11.61 -2.88 -7.73
C TYR A 247 -10.60 -4.04 -7.81
N GLY A 248 -9.97 -4.24 -8.97
CA GLY A 248 -9.24 -5.48 -9.27
C GLY A 248 -8.04 -5.77 -8.36
N TRP A 249 -7.29 -4.73 -7.98
CA TRP A 249 -6.18 -4.83 -7.03
C TRP A 249 -6.56 -5.52 -5.72
N HIS A 250 -7.68 -5.10 -5.13
CA HIS A 250 -8.13 -5.63 -3.84
C HIS A 250 -8.51 -7.11 -3.92
N GLN A 251 -9.20 -7.50 -5.00
CA GLN A 251 -9.59 -8.90 -5.20
C GLN A 251 -8.37 -9.80 -5.42
N GLU A 252 -7.34 -9.29 -6.09
CA GLU A 252 -6.12 -10.03 -6.36
C GLU A 252 -5.35 -10.33 -5.06
N VAL A 253 -5.10 -9.33 -4.21
CA VAL A 253 -4.36 -9.53 -2.95
C VAL A 253 -5.14 -10.39 -1.97
N LEU A 254 -6.44 -10.16 -1.80
CA LEU A 254 -7.26 -10.98 -0.89
C LEU A 254 -7.29 -12.45 -1.34
N THR A 255 -7.38 -12.70 -2.66
CA THR A 255 -7.27 -14.04 -3.23
C THR A 255 -5.92 -14.67 -2.86
N GLN A 256 -4.82 -13.93 -3.00
CA GLN A 256 -3.49 -14.41 -2.64
C GLN A 256 -3.39 -14.80 -1.16
N CYS A 257 -3.91 -13.96 -0.26
CA CYS A 257 -3.91 -14.22 1.19
C CYS A 257 -4.66 -15.52 1.54
N ILE A 258 -5.86 -15.68 1.00
CA ILE A 258 -6.70 -16.85 1.22
C ILE A 258 -6.01 -18.11 0.67
N ARG A 259 -5.38 -18.03 -0.51
CA ARG A 259 -4.61 -19.13 -1.08
C ARG A 259 -3.44 -19.54 -0.20
N MET A 260 -2.67 -18.59 0.31
CA MET A 260 -1.53 -18.90 1.20
C MET A 260 -1.99 -19.67 2.45
N ILE A 261 -3.12 -19.29 3.03
CA ILE A 261 -3.74 -20.04 4.14
C ILE A 261 -4.16 -21.44 3.66
N ALA A 262 -5.01 -21.52 2.63
CA ALA A 262 -5.58 -22.79 2.16
C ALA A 262 -4.53 -23.80 1.68
N TYR A 263 -3.39 -23.33 1.19
CA TYR A 263 -2.29 -24.15 0.69
C TYR A 263 -1.27 -24.47 1.80
N GLY A 264 -1.59 -24.16 3.06
CA GLY A 264 -0.79 -24.53 4.24
C GLY A 264 0.57 -23.84 4.31
N VAL A 265 0.74 -22.66 3.68
CA VAL A 265 2.01 -21.92 3.69
C VAL A 265 2.43 -21.62 5.13
N PHE A 266 1.51 -21.11 5.93
CA PHE A 266 1.75 -20.78 7.34
C PHE A 266 1.91 -22.01 8.24
N ASP A 267 1.52 -23.21 7.78
CA ASP A 267 1.80 -24.45 8.51
C ASP A 267 3.24 -24.93 8.31
N ARG A 268 3.81 -24.64 7.13
CA ARG A 268 5.23 -24.85 6.83
C ARG A 268 6.10 -23.75 7.43
N PHE A 269 5.60 -22.51 7.40
CA PHE A 269 6.29 -21.31 7.85
C PHE A 269 5.47 -20.55 8.93
N PRO A 270 5.33 -21.10 10.15
CA PRO A 270 4.46 -20.53 11.18
C PRO A 270 4.89 -19.15 11.68
N ALA A 271 6.16 -18.79 11.50
CA ALA A 271 6.71 -17.48 11.84
C ALA A 271 6.70 -16.48 10.68
N LEU A 272 6.20 -16.86 9.49
CA LEU A 272 6.11 -15.96 8.35
C LEU A 272 5.17 -14.79 8.67
N LYS A 273 5.62 -13.58 8.32
CA LYS A 273 4.90 -12.34 8.56
C LYS A 273 4.51 -11.73 7.22
N ILE A 274 3.23 -11.48 7.03
CA ILE A 274 2.65 -10.90 5.82
C ILE A 274 2.00 -9.57 6.17
N ILE A 275 2.22 -8.56 5.32
CA ILE A 275 1.53 -7.28 5.42
C ILE A 275 0.63 -7.12 4.20
N ILE A 276 -0.58 -6.59 4.39
CA ILE A 276 -1.49 -6.19 3.30
C ILE A 276 -2.00 -4.77 3.52
N GLY A 277 -2.24 -4.05 2.43
CA GLY A 277 -2.67 -2.66 2.44
C GLY A 277 -4.18 -2.47 2.50
N HIS A 278 -4.59 -1.24 2.21
CA HIS A 278 -5.95 -0.88 1.81
C HIS A 278 -7.02 -1.37 2.79
N MET A 279 -6.74 -1.24 4.09
CA MET A 279 -7.60 -1.69 5.19
C MET A 279 -7.96 -3.19 5.13
N GLY A 280 -7.06 -4.00 4.59
CA GLY A 280 -7.19 -5.46 4.49
C GLY A 280 -7.80 -5.92 3.18
N GLU A 281 -7.80 -5.10 2.12
CA GLU A 281 -8.16 -5.52 0.76
C GLU A 281 -9.59 -6.07 0.65
N GLY A 282 -10.51 -5.54 1.45
CA GLY A 282 -11.90 -5.99 1.54
C GLY A 282 -12.14 -7.18 2.48
N LEU A 283 -11.10 -7.74 3.11
CA LEU A 283 -11.22 -8.82 4.11
C LEU A 283 -12.29 -8.54 5.17
N PRO A 284 -12.36 -7.34 5.81
CA PRO A 284 -13.33 -7.11 6.89
C PRO A 284 -14.79 -7.33 6.47
N PHE A 285 -15.10 -7.06 5.19
CA PHE A 285 -16.45 -7.22 4.65
C PHE A 285 -16.83 -8.70 4.50
N TYR A 286 -15.89 -9.55 4.08
CA TYR A 286 -16.11 -10.98 3.86
C TYR A 286 -15.75 -11.86 5.06
N TYR A 287 -15.19 -11.28 6.12
CA TYR A 287 -14.48 -12.01 7.18
C TYR A 287 -15.24 -13.23 7.71
N LYS A 288 -16.48 -13.03 8.21
CA LYS A 288 -17.30 -14.12 8.76
C LYS A 288 -17.58 -15.21 7.72
N ARG A 289 -17.90 -14.81 6.48
CA ARG A 289 -18.21 -15.75 5.40
C ARG A 289 -17.00 -16.61 5.06
N ILE A 290 -15.81 -16.01 4.99
CA ILE A 290 -14.56 -16.72 4.73
C ILE A 290 -14.29 -17.74 5.83
N ILE A 291 -14.28 -17.33 7.10
CA ILE A 291 -13.89 -18.23 8.21
C ILE A 291 -14.91 -19.37 8.39
N GLU A 292 -16.20 -19.10 8.24
CA GLU A 292 -17.26 -20.11 8.42
C GLU A 292 -17.27 -21.12 7.28
N ASP A 293 -17.25 -20.67 6.02
CA ASP A 293 -17.33 -21.56 4.86
C ASP A 293 -16.02 -22.34 4.63
N MET A 294 -14.86 -21.73 4.92
CA MET A 294 -13.57 -22.41 4.76
C MET A 294 -13.20 -23.29 5.95
N GLY A 295 -13.74 -23.02 7.13
CA GLY A 295 -13.37 -23.72 8.37
C GLY A 295 -13.62 -25.22 8.32
N GLU A 296 -14.83 -25.66 7.98
CA GLU A 296 -15.17 -27.09 7.92
C GLU A 296 -14.36 -27.85 6.85
N PRO A 297 -14.31 -27.40 5.57
CA PRO A 297 -13.56 -28.11 4.53
C PRO A 297 -12.05 -28.20 4.78
N THR A 298 -11.48 -27.26 5.56
CA THR A 298 -10.03 -27.21 5.81
C THR A 298 -9.62 -27.75 7.18
N ARG A 299 -10.56 -28.13 8.05
CA ARG A 299 -10.28 -28.55 9.44
C ARG A 299 -9.20 -29.62 9.59
N ASN A 300 -9.16 -30.59 8.67
CA ASN A 300 -8.20 -31.70 8.72
C ASN A 300 -6.95 -31.47 7.85
N SER A 301 -6.90 -30.35 7.13
CA SER A 301 -5.81 -30.00 6.21
C SER A 301 -4.91 -28.88 6.76
N LEU A 302 -5.44 -28.05 7.67
CA LEU A 302 -4.72 -26.95 8.31
C LEU A 302 -4.46 -27.25 9.79
N LYS A 303 -3.32 -26.78 10.32
CA LYS A 303 -2.98 -26.97 11.75
C LYS A 303 -3.76 -26.05 12.69
N LYS A 304 -4.38 -24.98 12.17
CA LYS A 304 -5.16 -24.00 12.94
C LYS A 304 -6.46 -23.65 12.21
N PRO A 305 -7.46 -23.12 12.91
CA PRO A 305 -8.61 -22.48 12.28
C PRO A 305 -8.17 -21.31 11.38
N VAL A 306 -8.93 -21.05 10.31
CA VAL A 306 -8.62 -20.03 9.29
C VAL A 306 -8.42 -18.64 9.91
N GLU A 307 -9.29 -18.27 10.86
CA GLU A 307 -9.24 -17.00 11.57
C GLU A 307 -7.94 -16.79 12.34
N GLN A 308 -7.32 -17.86 12.85
CA GLN A 308 -6.12 -17.77 13.67
C GLN A 308 -4.90 -17.35 12.82
N TYR A 309 -4.83 -17.75 11.56
CA TYR A 309 -3.74 -17.32 10.68
C TYR A 309 -3.75 -15.80 10.47
N PHE A 310 -4.93 -15.18 10.34
CA PHE A 310 -5.04 -13.72 10.26
C PHE A 310 -4.55 -13.02 11.53
N GLN A 311 -4.69 -13.65 12.70
CA GLN A 311 -4.17 -13.10 13.96
C GLN A 311 -2.69 -13.39 14.19
N ASP A 312 -2.13 -14.42 13.58
CA ASP A 312 -0.75 -14.85 13.84
C ASP A 312 0.23 -14.28 12.81
N ASN A 313 -0.15 -14.32 11.54
CA ASN A 313 0.74 -14.15 10.40
C ASN A 313 0.50 -12.84 9.62
N PHE A 314 -0.64 -12.17 9.78
CA PHE A 314 -0.98 -10.98 9.01
C PHE A 314 -0.92 -9.69 9.82
N TRP A 315 -0.49 -8.62 9.14
CA TRP A 315 -0.61 -7.23 9.55
C TRP A 315 -1.31 -6.45 8.44
N ILE A 316 -2.13 -5.48 8.82
CA ILE A 316 -2.98 -4.72 7.90
C ILE A 316 -2.63 -3.24 8.01
N THR A 317 -2.57 -2.54 6.87
CA THR A 317 -2.32 -1.09 6.86
C THR A 317 -3.52 -0.26 6.44
N THR A 318 -3.53 1.01 6.81
CA THR A 318 -4.60 1.97 6.51
C THR A 318 -4.44 2.70 5.16
N SER A 319 -3.48 2.29 4.33
CA SER A 319 -3.10 2.96 3.08
C SER A 319 -4.31 3.32 2.22
N ALA A 320 -4.32 4.55 1.68
CA ALA A 320 -5.38 5.15 0.83
C ALA A 320 -6.85 5.14 1.37
N PHE A 321 -7.13 4.58 2.55
CA PHE A 321 -8.50 4.34 3.05
C PHE A 321 -8.79 5.04 4.39
N PRO A 322 -8.81 6.40 4.44
CA PRO A 322 -9.19 7.15 5.64
C PRO A 322 -10.72 7.11 5.88
N GLN A 323 -11.25 5.92 6.16
CA GLN A 323 -12.68 5.65 6.37
C GLN A 323 -12.90 5.09 7.77
N THR A 324 -13.55 5.87 8.63
CA THR A 324 -13.79 5.56 10.05
C THR A 324 -14.53 4.23 10.21
N GLU A 325 -15.62 4.03 9.47
CA GLU A 325 -16.49 2.87 9.57
C GLU A 325 -15.77 1.57 9.16
N LEU A 326 -14.82 1.69 8.23
CA LEU A 326 -14.04 0.55 7.76
C LEU A 326 -12.97 0.14 8.78
N LEU A 327 -12.31 1.10 9.42
CA LEU A 327 -11.39 0.80 10.52
C LEU A 327 -12.15 0.20 11.71
N ASP A 328 -13.32 0.72 12.06
CA ASP A 328 -14.19 0.13 13.09
C ASP A 328 -14.57 -1.32 12.74
N LEU A 329 -14.92 -1.59 11.47
CA LEU A 329 -15.25 -2.94 11.02
C LEU A 329 -14.04 -3.88 11.08
N LEU A 330 -12.86 -3.39 10.68
CA LEU A 330 -11.61 -4.14 10.74
C LEU A 330 -11.30 -4.55 12.20
N LEU A 331 -11.39 -3.61 13.14
CA LEU A 331 -11.07 -3.83 14.55
C LEU A 331 -12.07 -4.74 15.28
N LYS A 332 -13.24 -5.03 14.69
CA LYS A 332 -14.15 -6.09 15.20
C LYS A 332 -13.59 -7.49 15.03
N PHE A 333 -12.68 -7.69 14.07
CA PHE A 333 -12.19 -9.01 13.67
C PHE A 333 -10.68 -9.16 13.82
N ILE A 334 -9.92 -8.09 13.62
CA ILE A 334 -8.47 -8.09 13.66
C ILE A 334 -8.00 -7.32 14.89
N SER A 335 -7.08 -7.92 15.65
CA SER A 335 -6.50 -7.24 16.82
C SER A 335 -5.85 -5.92 16.41
N VAL A 336 -6.02 -4.88 17.23
CA VAL A 336 -5.35 -3.60 17.09
C VAL A 336 -3.82 -3.74 17.02
N ASP A 337 -3.25 -4.79 17.63
CA ASP A 337 -1.81 -5.08 17.58
C ASP A 337 -1.33 -5.58 16.19
N ARG A 338 -2.26 -5.77 15.25
CA ARG A 338 -2.02 -6.20 13.87
C ARG A 338 -2.36 -5.14 12.83
N VAL A 339 -2.66 -3.91 13.25
CA VAL A 339 -2.98 -2.81 12.34
C VAL A 339 -1.88 -1.75 12.39
N MET A 340 -1.45 -1.24 11.24
CA MET A 340 -0.41 -0.21 11.11
C MET A 340 -0.89 0.94 10.25
N PHE A 341 -0.33 2.12 10.47
CA PHE A 341 -0.61 3.28 9.63
C PHE A 341 0.17 3.20 8.30
N ALA A 342 -0.48 3.64 7.24
CA ALA A 342 0.14 3.90 5.94
C ALA A 342 -0.66 4.96 5.21
N THR A 343 -0.01 5.67 4.27
CA THR A 343 -0.70 6.69 3.48
C THR A 343 -1.01 6.24 2.07
N ASP A 344 -0.12 5.49 1.43
CA ASP A 344 -0.05 5.30 -0.04
C ASP A 344 0.44 6.53 -0.80
N TYR A 345 1.34 7.32 -0.20
CA TYR A 345 1.93 8.47 -0.88
C TYR A 345 2.78 8.00 -2.07
N PRO A 346 2.72 8.68 -3.24
CA PRO A 346 2.07 9.96 -3.49
C PRO A 346 0.65 9.88 -4.08
N PHE A 347 0.00 8.72 -4.07
CA PHE A 347 -1.36 8.57 -4.61
C PHE A 347 -2.44 9.11 -3.66
N ALA A 348 -2.14 9.14 -2.36
CA ALA A 348 -2.97 9.78 -1.34
C ALA A 348 -2.22 10.92 -0.64
N ASP A 349 -2.98 11.89 -0.13
CA ASP A 349 -2.45 13.03 0.62
C ASP A 349 -2.10 12.63 2.07
N ILE A 350 -0.85 12.87 2.47
CA ILE A 350 -0.33 12.54 3.80
C ILE A 350 -1.12 13.26 4.89
N LYS A 351 -1.44 14.54 4.68
CA LYS A 351 -2.08 15.37 5.69
C LYS A 351 -3.52 14.92 5.92
N ALA A 352 -4.26 14.61 4.87
CA ALA A 352 -5.61 14.07 4.96
C ALA A 352 -5.64 12.74 5.76
N GLN A 353 -4.70 11.84 5.48
CA GLN A 353 -4.59 10.55 6.17
C GLN A 353 -4.26 10.72 7.66
N THR A 354 -3.24 11.52 7.98
CA THR A 354 -2.82 11.76 9.38
C THR A 354 -3.87 12.55 10.17
N ASP A 355 -4.50 13.55 9.57
CA ASP A 355 -5.54 14.35 10.24
C ASP A 355 -6.81 13.53 10.50
N TRP A 356 -7.24 12.71 9.53
CA TRP A 356 -8.32 11.77 9.75
C TRP A 356 -8.02 10.85 10.95
N PHE A 357 -6.83 10.25 10.99
CA PHE A 357 -6.47 9.35 12.08
C PHE A 357 -6.35 10.06 13.44
N ARG A 358 -5.84 11.30 13.46
CA ARG A 358 -5.83 12.14 14.67
C ARG A 358 -7.25 12.43 15.17
N GLY A 359 -8.23 12.58 14.29
CA GLY A 359 -9.64 12.79 14.66
C GLY A 359 -10.43 11.51 14.98
N PHE A 360 -9.93 10.33 14.58
CA PHE A 360 -10.63 9.05 14.77
C PHE A 360 -10.90 8.73 16.25
N ASP A 361 -12.08 8.25 16.62
CA ASP A 361 -12.43 8.00 18.02
C ASP A 361 -11.92 6.65 18.52
N LEU A 362 -10.68 6.65 19.03
CA LEU A 362 -10.01 5.47 19.58
C LEU A 362 -9.22 5.87 20.82
N PRO A 363 -9.08 4.98 21.83
CA PRO A 363 -8.19 5.21 22.96
C PRO A 363 -6.78 5.58 22.48
N ARG A 364 -6.13 6.52 23.19
CA ARG A 364 -4.79 7.00 22.81
C ARG A 364 -3.78 5.88 22.64
N GLU A 365 -3.78 4.91 23.56
CA GLU A 365 -2.86 3.77 23.51
C GLU A 365 -3.01 2.95 22.21
N ASP A 366 -4.25 2.70 21.80
CA ASP A 366 -4.56 1.97 20.57
C ASP A 366 -4.20 2.80 19.32
N LYS A 367 -4.35 4.13 19.37
CA LYS A 367 -3.85 4.99 18.31
C LYS A 367 -2.33 4.93 18.18
N GLU A 368 -1.60 4.94 19.29
CA GLU A 368 -0.14 4.84 19.26
C GLU A 368 0.31 3.49 18.69
N LYS A 369 -0.42 2.41 18.97
CA LYS A 369 -0.19 1.10 18.34
C LYS A 369 -0.25 1.19 16.82
N ILE A 370 -1.36 1.69 16.28
CA ILE A 370 -1.55 1.78 14.83
C ILE A 370 -0.57 2.80 14.21
N ALA A 371 -0.44 3.99 14.80
CA ALA A 371 0.34 5.09 14.24
C ALA A 371 1.84 4.75 14.13
N PHE A 372 2.41 4.05 15.11
CA PHE A 372 3.84 3.73 15.08
C PHE A 372 4.28 2.48 15.86
N ARG A 373 3.73 2.17 17.04
CA ARG A 373 4.34 1.13 17.91
C ARG A 373 4.28 -0.28 17.29
N ASN A 374 3.23 -0.60 16.53
CA ASN A 374 3.14 -1.89 15.84
C ASN A 374 4.21 -1.99 14.74
N ALA A 375 4.43 -0.91 13.98
CA ALA A 375 5.49 -0.84 12.98
C ALA A 375 6.88 -0.90 13.63
N GLU A 376 7.12 -0.16 14.72
CA GLU A 376 8.37 -0.24 15.49
C GLU A 376 8.68 -1.68 15.93
N LYS A 377 7.67 -2.37 16.48
CA LYS A 377 7.80 -3.76 16.91
C LYS A 377 8.04 -4.72 15.75
N LEU A 378 7.27 -4.59 14.66
CA LEU A 378 7.37 -5.49 13.51
C LEU A 378 8.72 -5.35 12.78
N PHE A 379 9.14 -4.11 12.56
CA PHE A 379 10.34 -3.78 11.78
C PHE A 379 11.60 -3.58 12.64
N LYS A 380 11.49 -3.72 13.97
CA LYS A 380 12.60 -3.54 14.93
C LYS A 380 13.28 -2.18 14.77
N MET A 381 12.47 -1.14 14.67
CA MET A 381 12.91 0.24 14.49
C MET A 381 12.27 1.16 15.52
N THR A 382 12.74 2.40 15.58
CA THR A 382 12.18 3.43 16.47
C THR A 382 11.88 4.67 15.65
N VAL A 383 10.70 5.27 15.88
CA VAL A 383 10.36 6.57 15.31
C VAL A 383 11.21 7.64 16.00
N PRO A 384 11.90 8.52 15.25
CA PRO A 384 12.56 9.66 15.86
C PRO A 384 11.49 10.58 16.45
N VAL A 385 11.39 10.63 17.78
CA VAL A 385 10.56 11.61 18.47
C VAL A 385 11.33 12.93 18.48
N LYS A 386 10.72 14.00 17.97
CA LYS A 386 11.28 15.35 17.95
C LYS A 386 11.26 16.00 19.33
#